data_AF-A0A661TIW5-F1
#
_entry.id   AF-A0A661TIW5-F1
#
_cell.length_a   1.000
_cell.length_b   1.000
_cell.length_c   1.000
_cell.angle_alpha   90.00
_cell.angle_beta   90.00
_cell.angle_gamma   90.00
#
_symmetry.space_group_name_H-M   'P 1'
#
loop_
_entity.id
_entity.type
_entity.pdbx_description
1 polymer ?
#
loop_
_entity_poly.entity_id
_entity_poly.type
_entity_poly.pdbx_seq_one_letter_code
_entity_poly.pdbx_strand_id
1 'polypeptide(L)'
;MLMEENVYGTPAGYEQGCKDLEQALDRIRSEGLDVRHSLEHGEKASGLLKHIALIPSLSALVWGGKEDIASTRKKRKGDHWFERVRPAVPCPIVSPRVRKTWPQGLGR
;
A
#
# COMPACT_ATOMS: atom_id res chain seq x y z
N MET A 1 18.72 -0.31 20.66
CA MET A 1 17.93 0.84 20.19
C MET A 1 17.98 0.80 18.68
N LEU A 2 17.03 0.11 18.04
CA LEU A 2 17.00 -0.07 16.59
C LEU A 2 16.41 1.21 15.99
N MET A 3 17.27 2.02 15.39
CA MET A 3 16.83 3.10 14.51
C MET A 3 16.34 2.45 13.22
N GLU A 4 15.03 2.28 13.10
CA GLU A 4 14.43 2.11 11.78
C GLU A 4 14.62 3.45 11.06
N GLU A 5 15.60 3.49 10.15
CA GLU A 5 15.77 4.60 9.22
C GLU A 5 14.49 4.75 8.40
N ASN A 6 13.63 5.67 8.83
CA ASN A 6 12.55 6.19 8.00
C ASN A 6 13.21 6.98 6.86
N VAL A 7 13.42 6.31 5.72
CA VAL A 7 13.96 6.88 4.47
C VAL A 7 13.12 8.08 3.93
N TYR A 8 11.99 8.40 4.56
CA TYR A 8 11.09 9.50 4.17
C TYR A 8 11.40 10.86 4.82
N GLY A 9 12.56 11.04 5.43
CA GLY A 9 12.93 12.28 6.14
C GLY A 9 13.80 13.27 5.36
N THR A 10 14.22 12.97 4.13
CA THR A 10 15.06 13.87 3.33
C THR A 10 14.28 14.47 2.15
N PRO A 11 14.52 15.74 1.77
CA PRO A 11 13.91 16.35 0.58
C PRO A 11 14.08 15.50 -0.69
N ALA A 12 15.24 14.86 -0.85
CA ALA A 12 15.54 13.97 -1.97
C ALA A 12 14.68 12.69 -1.97
N GLY A 13 14.42 12.09 -0.80
CA GLY A 13 13.54 10.92 -0.68
C GLY A 13 12.08 11.24 -1.02
N TYR A 14 11.63 12.45 -0.67
CA TYR A 14 10.31 12.95 -1.04
C TYR A 14 10.18 13.19 -2.55
N GLU A 15 11.15 13.90 -3.15
CA GLU A 15 11.16 14.15 -4.60
C GLU A 15 11.17 12.85 -5.41
N GLN A 16 11.95 11.85 -4.98
CA GLN A 16 11.95 10.55 -5.63
C GLN A 16 10.60 9.83 -5.47
N GLY A 17 10.00 9.87 -4.28
CA GLY A 17 8.67 9.30 -4.05
C GLY A 17 7.59 9.92 -4.93
N CYS A 18 7.63 11.23 -5.17
CA CYS A 18 6.74 11.91 -6.10
C CYS A 18 6.92 11.41 -7.55
N LYS A 19 8.17 11.23 -8.00
CA LYS A 19 8.46 10.71 -9.34
C LYS A 19 7.96 9.27 -9.51
N ASP A 20 8.21 8.42 -8.52
CA ASP A 20 7.78 7.03 -8.54
C ASP A 20 6.24 6.94 -8.54
N LEU A 21 5.58 7.80 -7.77
CA LEU A 21 4.11 7.89 -7.74
C LEU A 21 3.55 8.31 -9.10
N GLU A 22 4.05 9.40 -9.71
CA GLU A 22 3.56 9.85 -11.03
C GLU A 22 3.76 8.78 -12.10
N GLN A 23 4.92 8.10 -12.12
CA GLN A 23 5.14 7.01 -13.06
C GLN A 23 4.12 5.87 -12.88
N ALA A 24 3.75 5.53 -11.65
CA ALA A 24 2.72 4.53 -11.38
C ALA A 24 1.34 5.01 -11.83
N LEU A 25 0.99 6.27 -11.55
CA LEU A 25 -0.29 6.86 -11.95
C LEU A 25 -0.46 6.89 -13.47
N ASP A 26 0.59 7.25 -14.21
CA ASP A 26 0.56 7.28 -15.67
C ASP A 26 0.31 5.89 -16.27
N ARG A 27 0.89 4.84 -15.69
CA ARG A 27 0.59 3.46 -16.10
C ARG A 27 -0.88 3.12 -15.88
N ILE A 28 -1.42 3.43 -14.71
CA ILE A 28 -2.84 3.15 -14.39
C ILE A 28 -3.77 3.96 -15.32
N ARG A 29 -3.47 5.25 -15.56
CA ARG A 29 -4.21 6.09 -16.50
C ARG A 29 -4.14 5.55 -17.94
N SER A 30 -3.00 5.00 -18.35
CA SER A 30 -2.84 4.40 -19.69
C SER A 30 -3.71 3.17 -19.91
N GLU A 31 -4.16 2.51 -18.83
CA GLU A 31 -5.14 1.42 -18.87
C GLU A 31 -6.60 1.94 -18.96
N GLY A 32 -6.81 3.26 -19.05
CA GLY A 32 -8.13 3.88 -19.16
C GLY A 32 -8.88 4.00 -17.83
N LEU A 33 -8.17 3.83 -16.70
CA LEU A 33 -8.74 3.95 -15.38
C LEU A 33 -8.74 5.40 -14.90
N ASP A 34 -9.84 5.83 -14.27
CA ASP A 34 -9.88 7.11 -13.55
C ASP A 34 -9.12 6.97 -12.23
N VAL A 35 -8.17 7.87 -11.98
CA VAL A 35 -7.27 7.79 -10.83
C VAL A 35 -7.23 9.11 -10.09
N ARG A 36 -7.57 9.06 -8.80
CA ARG A 36 -7.30 10.11 -7.83
C ARG A 36 -6.18 9.66 -6.92
N HIS A 37 -5.28 10.58 -6.60
CA HIS A 37 -4.15 10.30 -5.73
C HIS A 37 -4.02 11.40 -4.67
N SER A 38 -3.37 11.06 -3.57
CA SER A 38 -3.01 11.99 -2.51
C SER A 38 -1.69 11.53 -1.90
N LEU A 39 -0.81 12.49 -1.62
CA LEU A 39 0.44 12.24 -0.93
C LEU A 39 0.40 12.96 0.42
N GLU A 40 0.39 12.19 1.49
CA GLU A 40 0.29 12.71 2.85
C GLU A 40 1.59 12.49 3.62
N HIS A 41 1.97 13.48 4.43
CA HIS A 41 3.08 13.38 5.37
C HIS A 41 2.58 13.20 6.80
N GLY A 42 3.38 12.51 7.61
CA GLY A 42 3.15 12.38 9.04
C GLY A 42 2.85 10.94 9.45
N GLU A 43 1.99 10.79 10.45
CA GLU A 43 1.67 9.50 11.05
C GLU A 43 0.77 8.69 10.10
N LYS A 44 1.28 7.52 9.67
CA LYS A 44 0.71 6.72 8.57
C LYS A 44 -0.69 6.19 8.91
N ALA A 45 -0.92 5.76 10.15
CA ALA A 45 -2.21 5.24 10.58
C ALA A 45 -3.30 6.29 10.51
N SER A 46 -3.05 7.48 11.08
CA SER A 46 -3.99 8.59 11.08
C SER A 46 -4.25 9.12 9.68
N GLY A 47 -3.22 9.26 8.83
CA GLY A 47 -3.39 9.70 7.46
C GLY A 47 -4.30 8.76 6.67
N LEU A 48 -4.03 7.45 6.72
CA LEU A 48 -4.87 6.46 6.06
C LEU A 48 -6.33 6.51 6.52
N LEU A 49 -6.59 6.56 7.83
CA LEU A 49 -7.97 6.57 8.35
C LEU A 49 -8.72 7.85 7.97
N LYS A 50 -8.04 9.01 7.99
CA LYS A 50 -8.63 10.27 7.52
C LYS A 50 -8.96 10.19 6.04
N HIS A 51 -8.04 9.67 5.22
CA HIS A 51 -8.27 9.52 3.79
C HIS A 51 -9.46 8.61 3.48
N ILE A 52 -9.54 7.45 4.15
CA ILE A 52 -10.67 6.52 4.00
C ILE A 52 -12.00 7.19 4.38
N ALA A 53 -12.02 7.97 5.45
CA ALA A 53 -13.22 8.67 5.89
C ALA A 53 -13.75 9.71 4.88
N LEU A 54 -12.91 10.19 3.96
CA LEU A 54 -13.29 11.11 2.88
C LEU A 54 -13.89 10.38 1.66
N ILE A 55 -13.84 9.05 1.62
CA ILE A 55 -14.33 8.24 0.51
C ILE A 55 -15.64 7.56 0.93
N PRO A 56 -16.81 8.12 0.57
CA PRO A 56 -18.10 7.66 1.07
C PRO A 56 -18.50 6.23 0.62
N SER A 57 -17.91 5.73 -0.46
CA SER A 57 -18.25 4.43 -1.07
C SER A 57 -17.01 3.59 -1.37
N LEU A 58 -16.11 3.44 -0.39
CA LEU A 58 -14.91 2.62 -0.53
C LEU A 58 -15.26 1.11 -0.54
N SER A 59 -15.27 0.50 -1.72
CA SER A 59 -15.60 -0.92 -1.89
C SER A 59 -14.52 -1.88 -1.41
N ALA A 60 -13.24 -1.51 -1.56
CA ALA A 60 -12.10 -2.34 -1.18
C ALA A 60 -10.84 -1.48 -0.97
N LEU A 61 -9.92 -1.98 -0.15
CA LEU A 61 -8.59 -1.40 0.03
C LEU A 61 -7.55 -2.36 -0.57
N VAL A 62 -6.84 -1.93 -1.61
CA VAL A 62 -5.75 -2.72 -2.19
C VAL A 62 -4.45 -2.38 -1.47
N TRP A 63 -3.80 -3.38 -0.86
CA TRP A 63 -2.56 -3.22 -0.09
C TRP A 63 -1.38 -3.89 -0.78
N GLY A 64 -0.47 -3.07 -1.31
CA GLY A 64 0.77 -3.49 -1.98
C GLY A 64 1.99 -3.65 -1.06
N GLY A 65 1.83 -3.49 0.26
CA GLY A 65 2.91 -3.74 1.23
C GLY A 65 3.18 -5.24 1.42
N LYS A 66 4.13 -5.60 2.31
CA LYS A 66 4.47 -7.02 2.55
C LYS A 66 3.22 -7.81 2.90
N GLU A 67 3.07 -8.95 2.25
CA GLU A 67 1.88 -9.80 2.35
C GLU A 67 1.57 -10.27 3.78
N ASP A 68 2.60 -10.49 4.59
CA ASP A 68 2.43 -10.94 5.96
C ASP A 68 1.70 -9.92 6.85
N ILE A 69 1.80 -8.63 6.54
CA ILE A 69 1.12 -7.53 7.23
C ILE A 69 -0.39 -7.52 6.93
N ALA A 70 -0.79 -7.92 5.71
CA ALA A 70 -2.19 -7.99 5.31
C ALA A 70 -2.84 -9.36 5.57
N SER A 71 -2.04 -10.41 5.82
CA SER A 71 -2.56 -11.74 6.10
C SER A 71 -3.18 -11.83 7.49
N THR A 72 -4.25 -12.62 7.66
CA THR A 72 -4.82 -12.95 8.98
C THR A 72 -4.06 -14.08 9.70
N ARG A 73 -3.04 -14.67 9.06
CA ARG A 73 -2.28 -15.79 9.62
C ARG A 73 -1.32 -15.27 10.70
N LYS A 74 -1.58 -15.69 11.94
CA LYS A 74 -0.82 -15.45 13.17
C LYS A 74 0.71 -15.45 12.95
N LYS A 75 1.29 -14.30 12.66
CA LYS A 75 2.66 -13.97 13.07
C LYS A 75 2.58 -13.05 14.29
N ARG A 76 3.66 -12.98 15.06
CA ARG A 76 3.79 -12.19 16.29
C ARG A 76 3.15 -10.81 16.07
N LYS A 77 2.01 -10.57 16.73
CA LYS A 77 1.33 -9.27 16.70
C LYS A 77 2.36 -8.19 17.09
N GLY A 78 2.46 -7.13 16.29
CA GLY A 78 2.67 -5.83 16.91
C GLY A 78 3.74 -4.87 16.39
N ASP A 79 4.43 -5.09 15.28
CA ASP A 79 5.42 -4.10 14.82
C ASP A 79 4.93 -3.18 13.70
N HIS A 80 4.03 -3.64 12.81
CA HIS A 80 3.63 -2.80 11.68
C HIS A 80 2.40 -1.95 11.98
N TRP A 81 2.49 -0.63 11.74
CA TRP A 81 1.42 0.34 11.98
C TRP A 81 0.08 -0.05 11.33
N PHE A 82 0.12 -0.66 10.14
CA PHE A 82 -1.09 -1.09 9.43
C PHE A 82 -1.87 -2.19 10.16
N GLU A 83 -1.18 -3.09 10.88
CA GLU A 83 -1.87 -4.14 11.66
C GLU A 83 -2.74 -3.53 12.77
N ARG A 84 -2.35 -2.36 13.29
CA ARG A 84 -3.07 -1.64 14.34
C ARG A 84 -4.34 -0.96 13.82
N VAL A 85 -4.33 -0.48 12.57
CA VAL A 85 -5.48 0.21 11.97
C VAL A 85 -6.39 -0.69 11.13
N ARG A 86 -5.89 -1.84 10.71
CA ARG A 86 -6.66 -2.82 9.92
C ARG A 86 -8.06 -3.10 10.48
N PRO A 87 -8.29 -3.28 11.80
CA PRO A 87 -9.64 -3.51 12.32
C PRO A 87 -10.61 -2.34 12.12
N ALA A 88 -10.11 -1.13 11.89
CA ALA A 88 -10.91 0.08 11.66
C ALA A 88 -11.19 0.35 10.17
N VAL A 89 -10.65 -0.46 9.26
CA VAL A 89 -10.92 -0.34 7.82
C VAL A 89 -12.30 -0.95 7.52
N PRO A 90 -13.26 -0.19 6.98
CA PRO A 90 -14.66 -0.64 6.84
C PRO A 90 -14.90 -1.53 5.62
N CYS A 91 -13.85 -1.94 4.90
CA CYS A 91 -13.94 -2.68 3.64
C CYS A 91 -12.94 -3.84 3.57
N PRO A 92 -13.15 -4.81 2.66
CA PRO A 92 -12.18 -5.86 2.41
C PRO A 92 -10.81 -5.32 2.01
N ILE A 93 -9.76 -5.87 2.62
CA ILE A 93 -8.37 -5.58 2.27
C ILE A 93 -7.88 -6.67 1.33
N VAL A 94 -7.48 -6.28 0.12
CA VAL A 94 -6.99 -7.16 -0.93
C VAL A 94 -5.49 -6.95 -1.09
N SER A 95 -4.70 -8.01 -0.95
CA SER A 95 -3.27 -7.97 -1.26
C SER A 95 -2.99 -8.75 -2.53
N PRO A 96 -2.72 -8.06 -3.66
CA PRO A 96 -2.42 -8.73 -4.90
C PRO A 96 -1.10 -9.48 -4.76
N ARG A 97 -1.13 -10.78 -5.07
CA ARG A 97 0.09 -11.56 -5.24
C ARG A 97 0.55 -11.39 -6.68
N VAL A 98 1.79 -10.97 -6.89
CA VAL A 98 2.42 -11.17 -8.19
C VAL A 98 2.47 -12.67 -8.43
N ARG A 99 1.64 -13.16 -9.34
CA ARG A 99 1.78 -14.52 -9.85
C ARG A 99 3.17 -14.59 -10.47
N LYS A 100 4.09 -15.33 -9.84
CA LYS A 100 5.29 -15.78 -10.55
C LYS A 100 4.75 -16.57 -11.74
N THR A 101 4.96 -16.04 -12.94
CA THR A 101 4.62 -16.73 -14.17
C THR A 101 5.21 -18.13 -14.08
N TRP A 102 4.35 -19.14 -14.23
CA TRP A 102 4.78 -20.52 -14.39
C TRP A 102 5.76 -20.53 -15.57
N PRO A 103 6.95 -21.16 -15.48
CA PRO A 103 7.83 -21.25 -16.64
C PRO A 103 7.04 -21.92 -17.76
N GLN A 104 6.88 -21.21 -18.88
CA GLN A 104 6.35 -21.80 -20.10
C GLN A 104 7.38 -22.82 -20.60
N GLY A 105 7.30 -24.06 -20.13
CA GLY A 105 8.30 -25.07 -20.48
C GLY A 105 8.37 -26.26 -19.53
N LEU A 106 7.28 -27.01 -19.39
CA LEU A 106 7.24 -28.42 -19.00
C LEU A 106 5.85 -28.87 -19.46
N GLY A 107 5.68 -29.25 -20.72
CA GLY A 107 6.06 -30.58 -21.21
C GLY A 107 4.79 -31.42 -21.23
N ARG A 108 4.12 -31.43 -22.40
CA ARG A 108 3.76 -32.62 -23.19
C ARG A 108 2.75 -33.55 -22.55
#